data_AF-A0A968UPX2-F1
#
_entry.id   AF-A0A968UPX2-F1
#
_cell.length_a   1.000
_cell.length_b   1.000
_cell.length_c   1.000
_cell.angle_alpha   90.00
_cell.angle_beta   90.00
_cell.angle_gamma   90.00
#
_symmetry.space_group_name_H-M   'P 1'
#
loop_
_entity.id
_entity.type
_entity.pdbx_description
1 polymer ?
#
loop_
_entity_poly.entity_id
_entity_poly.type
_entity_poly.pdbx_seq_one_letter_code
_entity_poly.pdbx_strand_id
1 'polypeptide(L)'
;MNQSILLQTALALPNPDIEALIQGRTIAAMPRMFLNPGRTFALYPANISVDLLSADRYYRSSFLPVAQKALDRLNSDKVLIKAWARCEFCKPLDNSESLEAVSRLTIWKTEALQQTLQQRPFIFLAHLRVYLLPQPLEMPVQSSGNFVSLPKSLNVTDSTPVLSDFIFAKRHQQLKKLEPPEHPELEELQSALVQMPINNLTVKERSDAQQLNRQVKIFLGWSSDNDVSQLEPDLAWINTIAALGNRTKEIDADKSNYQAGTDFENVVRDSLEFLGFTVDYAHKGGAGGLDLFCSKPYPLVGECKAVQGATRG
;
A
#
# COMPACT_ATOMS: atom_id res chain seq x y z
N MET A 1 -25.21 4.59 -0.69
CA MET A 1 -26.16 4.74 0.43
C MET A 1 -25.44 4.27 1.68
N ASN A 2 -25.06 5.17 2.59
CA ASN A 2 -24.35 4.81 3.81
C ASN A 2 -25.31 4.07 4.74
N GLN A 3 -25.17 2.75 4.88
CA GLN A 3 -25.97 2.00 5.84
C GLN A 3 -25.47 2.31 7.25
N SER A 4 -26.38 2.73 8.13
CA SER A 4 -26.06 2.87 9.55
C SER A 4 -26.04 1.49 10.18
N ILE A 5 -24.91 1.16 10.81
CA ILE A 5 -24.66 -0.13 11.46
C ILE A 5 -24.49 0.13 12.95
N LEU A 6 -25.26 -0.60 13.77
CA LEU A 6 -25.14 -0.54 15.23
C LEU A 6 -24.15 -1.60 15.71
N LEU A 7 -23.03 -1.17 16.29
CA LEU A 7 -22.06 -2.05 16.92
C LEU A 7 -22.30 -2.09 18.43
N GLN A 8 -22.43 -3.30 18.97
CA GLN A 8 -22.60 -3.53 20.42
C GLN A 8 -21.44 -4.30 21.02
N THR A 9 -20.61 -4.93 20.19
CA THR A 9 -19.50 -5.78 20.61
C THR A 9 -18.24 -5.44 19.83
N ALA A 10 -17.10 -5.75 20.43
CA ALA A 10 -15.79 -5.62 19.83
C ALA A 10 -15.07 -6.97 19.84
N LEU A 11 -14.47 -7.36 18.71
CA LEU A 11 -13.63 -8.56 18.63
C LEU A 11 -12.27 -8.24 19.22
N ALA A 12 -11.85 -9.01 20.23
CA ALA A 12 -10.53 -8.92 20.82
C ALA A 12 -9.50 -9.60 19.90
N LEU A 13 -8.51 -8.83 19.46
CA LEU A 13 -7.38 -9.31 18.65
C LEU A 13 -6.06 -8.76 19.22
N PRO A 14 -4.91 -9.40 18.95
CA PRO A 14 -3.62 -8.83 19.29
C PRO A 14 -3.49 -7.40 18.74
N ASN A 15 -3.01 -6.46 19.56
CA ASN A 15 -2.87 -5.07 19.12
C ASN A 15 -2.02 -4.90 17.84
N PRO A 16 -0.89 -5.62 17.66
CA PRO A 16 -0.17 -5.59 16.39
C PRO A 16 -1.05 -5.98 15.19
N ASP A 17 -1.84 -7.04 15.28
CA ASP A 17 -2.74 -7.47 14.20
C ASP A 17 -3.74 -6.36 13.83
N ILE A 18 -4.29 -5.66 14.83
CA ILE A 18 -5.20 -4.52 14.59
C ILE A 18 -4.48 -3.36 13.91
N GLU A 19 -3.25 -3.03 14.30
CA GLU A 19 -2.48 -1.99 13.62
C GLU A 19 -2.18 -2.36 12.16
N ALA A 20 -1.92 -3.64 11.88
CA ALA A 20 -1.74 -4.11 10.51
C ALA A 20 -3.02 -3.98 9.67
N LEU A 21 -4.17 -4.32 10.26
CA LEU A 21 -5.50 -4.14 9.66
C LEU A 21 -5.82 -2.66 9.39
N ILE A 22 -5.54 -1.77 10.36
CA ILE A 22 -5.77 -0.33 10.24
C ILE A 22 -4.84 0.31 9.21
N GLN A 23 -3.61 -0.17 9.07
CA GLN A 23 -2.66 0.31 8.05
C GLN A 23 -2.88 -0.33 6.68
N GLY A 24 -3.89 -1.19 6.51
CA GLY A 24 -4.17 -1.86 5.25
C GLY A 24 -3.12 -2.91 4.83
N ARG A 25 -2.14 -3.22 5.70
CA ARG A 25 -1.04 -4.16 5.41
C ARG A 25 -1.54 -5.59 5.23
N THR A 26 -2.58 -5.96 5.98
CA THR A 26 -3.28 -7.24 5.87
C THR A 26 -4.78 -7.01 5.90
N ILE A 27 -5.55 -7.96 5.37
CA ILE A 27 -6.99 -8.07 5.59
C ILE A 27 -7.35 -9.30 6.43
N ALA A 28 -6.35 -10.10 6.79
CA ALA A 28 -6.52 -11.33 7.54
C ALA A 28 -6.42 -11.08 9.05
N ALA A 29 -7.25 -11.79 9.82
CA ALA A 29 -7.18 -11.87 11.27
C ALA A 29 -7.21 -13.35 11.71
N MET A 30 -6.64 -13.64 12.88
CA MET A 30 -6.66 -14.97 13.51
C MET A 30 -7.55 -14.99 14.78
N PRO A 31 -8.89 -14.83 14.67
CA PRO A 31 -9.76 -14.96 15.82
C PRO A 31 -9.64 -16.34 16.50
N ARG A 32 -10.04 -16.40 17.77
CA ARG A 32 -10.09 -17.64 18.56
C ARG A 32 -11.34 -18.49 18.28
N MET A 33 -12.26 -17.98 17.48
CA MET A 33 -13.48 -18.68 17.05
C MET A 33 -13.78 -18.40 15.58
N PHE A 34 -14.56 -19.28 14.97
CA PHE A 34 -15.12 -19.04 13.64
C PHE A 34 -16.02 -17.79 13.66
N LEU A 35 -15.87 -16.95 12.64
CA LEU A 35 -16.68 -15.75 12.46
C LEU A 35 -17.62 -15.96 11.28
N ASN A 36 -18.92 -15.82 11.52
CA ASN A 36 -19.90 -15.89 10.44
C ASN A 36 -19.72 -14.68 9.50
N PRO A 37 -19.68 -14.91 8.17
CA PRO A 37 -19.70 -13.82 7.20
C PRO A 37 -20.88 -12.87 7.43
N GLY A 38 -20.67 -11.59 7.21
CA GLY A 38 -21.63 -10.51 7.48
C GLY A 38 -21.60 -9.99 8.93
N ARG A 39 -20.99 -10.70 9.89
CA ARG A 39 -20.91 -10.23 11.28
C ARG A 39 -20.05 -8.96 11.37
N THR A 40 -20.57 -7.96 12.08
CA THR A 40 -19.91 -6.66 12.30
C THR A 40 -19.51 -6.48 13.77
N PHE A 41 -18.37 -5.86 14.01
CA PHE A 41 -17.84 -5.62 15.35
C PHE A 41 -16.79 -4.51 15.35
N ALA A 42 -16.59 -3.86 16.50
CA ALA A 42 -15.43 -3.01 16.71
C ALA A 42 -14.14 -3.86 16.87
N LEU A 43 -12.96 -3.27 16.64
CA LEU A 43 -11.68 -3.96 16.82
C LEU A 43 -11.07 -3.57 18.17
N TYR A 44 -11.08 -4.50 19.13
CA TYR A 44 -10.58 -4.28 20.48
C TYR A 44 -9.12 -4.72 20.59
N PRO A 45 -8.17 -3.79 20.83
CA PRO A 45 -6.76 -4.14 21.00
C PRO A 45 -6.56 -4.80 22.36
N ALA A 46 -6.31 -6.10 22.31
CA ALA A 46 -6.05 -6.89 23.49
C ALA A 46 -4.56 -7.21 23.59
N ASN A 47 -4.05 -7.25 24.82
CA ASN A 47 -2.79 -7.90 25.13
C ASN A 47 -2.99 -9.42 25.20
N ILE A 48 -3.47 -9.98 24.09
CA ILE A 48 -3.46 -11.41 23.88
C ILE A 48 -2.07 -11.74 23.35
N SER A 49 -1.08 -11.86 24.25
CA SER A 49 0.17 -12.54 23.91
C SER A 49 -0.23 -13.92 23.33
N VAL A 50 0.26 -14.38 22.18
CA VAL A 50 1.64 -14.37 21.68
C VAL A 50 2.67 -14.76 22.74
N ASP A 51 2.26 -15.44 23.83
CA ASP A 51 3.19 -16.04 24.83
C ASP A 51 3.95 -17.26 24.26
N LEU A 52 3.86 -17.44 22.96
CA LEU A 52 4.45 -18.55 22.23
C LEU A 52 5.83 -18.23 21.67
N LEU A 53 6.02 -17.00 21.19
CA LEU A 53 7.18 -16.58 20.41
C LEU A 53 7.46 -15.11 20.64
N SER A 54 8.74 -14.73 20.58
CA SER A 54 9.14 -13.33 20.51
C SER A 54 8.58 -12.67 19.24
N ALA A 55 8.38 -11.35 19.26
CA ALA A 55 7.74 -10.63 18.16
C ALA A 55 8.44 -10.85 16.80
N ASP A 56 9.78 -10.97 16.82
CA ASP A 56 10.63 -11.25 15.66
C ASP A 56 10.41 -12.65 15.06
N ARG A 57 9.99 -13.64 15.87
CA ARG A 57 9.62 -14.98 15.41
C ARG A 57 8.15 -15.08 15.02
N TYR A 58 7.30 -14.21 15.57
CA TYR A 58 5.88 -14.21 15.26
C TYR A 58 5.54 -13.45 13.97
N TYR A 59 6.09 -12.26 13.79
CA TYR A 59 5.78 -11.37 12.67
C TYR A 59 6.90 -11.33 11.64
N ARG A 60 6.55 -11.02 10.39
CA ARG A 60 7.52 -10.77 9.31
C ARG A 60 8.33 -9.51 9.63
N SER A 61 9.60 -9.50 9.19
CA SER A 61 10.55 -8.39 9.40
C SER A 61 9.97 -7.03 9.00
N SER A 62 9.21 -7.01 7.90
CA SER A 62 8.47 -5.86 7.36
C SER A 62 7.54 -5.17 8.35
N PHE A 63 7.01 -5.94 9.30
CA PHE A 63 6.00 -5.51 10.25
C PHE A 63 6.55 -5.30 11.67
N LEU A 64 7.76 -5.80 11.97
CA LEU A 64 8.34 -5.75 13.32
C LEU A 64 8.35 -4.36 13.96
N PRO A 65 8.77 -3.27 13.29
CA PRO A 65 8.78 -1.95 13.91
C PRO A 65 7.38 -1.50 14.36
N VAL A 66 6.35 -1.85 13.59
CA VAL A 66 4.95 -1.54 13.92
C VAL A 66 4.48 -2.43 15.07
N ALA A 67 4.79 -3.73 15.02
CA ALA A 67 4.43 -4.67 16.07
C ALA A 67 5.04 -4.27 17.42
N GLN A 68 6.33 -3.94 17.46
CA GLN A 68 7.03 -3.51 18.68
C GLN A 68 6.37 -2.26 19.28
N LYS A 69 6.13 -1.24 18.44
CA LYS A 69 5.47 0.00 18.87
C LYS A 69 4.04 -0.24 19.36
N ALA A 70 3.33 -1.20 18.77
CA ALA A 70 1.99 -1.57 19.21
C ALA A 70 2.03 -2.31 20.56
N LEU A 71 3.03 -3.15 20.79
CA LEU A 71 3.24 -3.84 22.06
C LEU A 71 3.61 -2.85 23.19
N ASP A 72 4.48 -1.87 22.92
CA ASP A 72 4.89 -0.87 23.92
C ASP A 72 3.71 -0.03 24.45
N ARG A 73 2.65 0.13 23.63
CA ARG A 73 1.44 0.89 23.96
C ARG A 73 0.43 0.13 24.81
N LEU A 74 0.62 -1.17 25.04
CA LEU A 74 -0.32 -2.02 25.79
C LEU A 74 -0.23 -1.87 27.31
N ASN A 75 0.76 -1.13 27.83
CA ASN A 75 0.98 -0.93 29.27
C ASN A 75 0.04 0.13 29.90
N SER A 76 -1.11 0.41 29.29
CA SER A 76 -2.09 1.39 29.78
C SER A 76 -3.32 0.69 30.33
N ASP A 77 -3.92 1.23 31.38
CA ASP A 77 -5.21 0.76 31.95
C ASP A 77 -6.40 0.98 31.01
N LYS A 78 -6.16 1.60 29.85
CA LYS A 78 -7.17 1.95 28.86
C LYS A 78 -6.77 1.47 27.48
N VAL A 79 -7.78 1.08 26.71
CA VAL A 79 -7.64 0.73 25.30
C VAL A 79 -8.30 1.78 24.42
N LEU A 80 -7.73 1.95 23.22
CA LEU A 80 -8.24 2.87 22.21
C LEU A 80 -8.72 2.09 20.98
N ILE A 81 -10.04 1.99 20.81
CA ILE A 81 -10.67 1.40 19.64
C ILE A 81 -10.72 2.45 18.54
N LYS A 82 -10.03 2.20 17.43
CA LYS A 82 -9.90 3.14 16.30
C LYS A 82 -10.67 2.71 15.05
N ALA A 83 -11.10 1.46 14.99
CA ALA A 83 -11.67 0.88 13.79
C ALA A 83 -12.73 -0.18 14.12
N TRP A 84 -13.55 -0.46 13.12
CA TRP A 84 -14.51 -1.56 13.13
C TRP A 84 -14.36 -2.39 11.87
N ALA A 85 -14.90 -3.60 11.88
CA ALA A 85 -14.80 -4.51 10.75
C ALA A 85 -16.09 -5.30 10.53
N ARG A 86 -16.25 -5.72 9.27
CA ARG A 86 -17.18 -6.77 8.86
C ARG A 86 -16.41 -8.00 8.43
N CYS A 87 -16.80 -9.16 8.92
CA CYS A 87 -16.26 -10.43 8.44
C CYS A 87 -16.83 -10.75 7.05
N GLU A 88 -15.97 -10.84 6.03
CA GLU A 88 -16.39 -11.19 4.66
C GLU A 88 -16.21 -12.68 4.36
N PHE A 89 -15.25 -13.30 5.04
CA PHE A 89 -14.95 -14.72 4.92
C PHE A 89 -14.27 -15.22 6.18
N CYS A 90 -14.49 -16.48 6.54
CA CYS A 90 -13.72 -17.16 7.57
C CYS A 90 -13.59 -18.63 7.18
N LYS A 91 -12.39 -19.19 7.28
CA LYS A 91 -12.16 -20.63 7.12
C LYS A 91 -11.27 -21.17 8.23
N PRO A 92 -11.51 -22.39 8.73
CA PRO A 92 -10.51 -23.10 9.50
C PRO A 92 -9.33 -23.49 8.58
N LEU A 93 -8.12 -23.26 9.04
CA LEU A 93 -6.89 -23.80 8.49
C LEU A 93 -6.37 -24.87 9.44
N ASP A 94 -5.83 -25.94 8.89
CA ASP A 94 -5.14 -27.01 9.63
C ASP A 94 -3.75 -27.26 9.04
N ASN A 95 -3.10 -28.35 9.47
CA ASN A 95 -1.76 -28.73 9.02
C ASN A 95 -1.69 -29.22 7.55
N SER A 96 -2.82 -29.44 6.89
CA SER A 96 -2.86 -29.84 5.47
C SER A 96 -2.74 -28.66 4.50
N GLU A 97 -3.00 -27.45 5.00
CA GLU A 97 -2.97 -26.21 4.22
C GLU A 97 -1.55 -25.66 4.06
N SER A 98 -1.30 -24.93 2.97
CA SER A 98 0.01 -24.30 2.75
C SER A 98 0.20 -23.07 3.65
N LEU A 99 0.70 -23.30 4.88
CA LEU A 99 1.02 -22.25 5.85
C LEU A 99 2.06 -21.26 5.32
N GLU A 100 2.96 -21.70 4.45
CA GLU A 100 3.93 -20.83 3.79
C GLU A 100 3.24 -19.84 2.85
N ALA A 101 2.26 -20.28 2.07
CA ALA A 101 1.50 -19.39 1.20
C ALA A 101 0.69 -18.37 2.01
N VAL A 102 0.10 -18.79 3.14
CA VAL A 102 -0.59 -17.87 4.07
C VAL A 102 0.39 -16.87 4.67
N SER A 103 1.57 -17.31 5.10
CA SER A 103 2.65 -16.47 5.63
C SER A 103 3.08 -15.40 4.62
N ARG A 104 3.23 -15.75 3.34
CA ARG A 104 3.57 -14.78 2.27
C ARG A 104 2.50 -13.70 2.07
N LEU A 105 1.24 -14.01 2.36
CA LEU A 105 0.10 -13.11 2.15
C LEU A 105 -0.35 -12.38 3.42
N THR A 106 0.31 -12.61 4.55
CA THR A 106 -0.06 -12.04 5.85
C THR A 106 1.16 -11.46 6.56
N ILE A 107 0.93 -10.90 7.74
CA ILE A 107 1.99 -10.35 8.60
C ILE A 107 2.70 -11.42 9.44
N TRP A 108 2.18 -12.65 9.48
CA TRP A 108 2.67 -13.71 10.35
C TRP A 108 3.70 -14.56 9.63
N LYS A 109 4.72 -15.03 10.37
CA LYS A 109 5.67 -16.02 9.85
C LYS A 109 5.04 -17.41 9.82
N THR A 110 5.56 -18.28 8.95
CA THR A 110 5.16 -19.70 8.89
C THR A 110 5.32 -20.38 10.24
N GLU A 111 6.42 -20.09 10.95
CA GLU A 111 6.68 -20.58 12.31
C GLU A 111 5.58 -20.19 13.30
N ALA A 112 5.08 -18.96 13.22
CA ALA A 112 4.00 -18.47 14.07
C ALA A 112 2.69 -19.23 13.84
N LEU A 113 2.37 -19.51 12.57
CA LEU A 113 1.19 -20.28 12.18
C LEU A 113 1.31 -21.74 12.66
N GLN A 114 2.49 -22.35 12.49
CA GLN A 114 2.77 -23.71 12.97
C GLN A 114 2.63 -23.80 14.50
N GLN A 115 3.26 -22.88 15.24
CA GLN A 115 3.17 -22.85 16.69
C GLN A 115 1.73 -22.64 17.19
N THR A 116 0.96 -21.86 16.44
CA THR A 116 -0.46 -21.67 16.72
C THR A 116 -1.26 -22.97 16.54
N LEU A 117 -0.98 -23.77 15.50
CA LEU A 117 -1.63 -25.07 15.28
C LEU A 117 -1.20 -26.16 16.28
N GLN A 118 -0.06 -26.00 16.96
CA GLN A 118 0.32 -26.88 18.06
C GLN A 118 -0.54 -26.64 19.31
N GLN A 119 -1.03 -25.42 19.51
CA GLN A 119 -1.87 -25.08 20.66
C GLN A 119 -3.37 -25.29 20.43
N ARG A 120 -3.82 -25.18 19.17
CA ARG A 120 -5.23 -25.33 18.80
C ARG A 120 -5.36 -26.14 17.51
N PRO A 121 -6.40 -26.97 17.37
CA PRO A 121 -6.54 -27.87 16.23
C PRO A 121 -6.71 -27.13 14.89
N PHE A 122 -7.20 -25.88 14.93
CA PHE A 122 -7.41 -25.05 13.75
C PHE A 122 -7.02 -23.59 14.00
N ILE A 123 -6.54 -22.92 12.96
CA ILE A 123 -6.51 -21.46 12.88
C ILE A 123 -7.76 -21.01 12.14
N PHE A 124 -8.62 -20.22 12.78
CA PHE A 124 -9.67 -19.53 12.05
C PHE A 124 -9.04 -18.34 11.33
N LEU A 125 -8.90 -18.42 10.01
CA LEU A 125 -8.43 -17.33 9.17
C LEU A 125 -9.63 -16.53 8.69
N ALA A 126 -9.85 -15.35 9.29
CA ALA A 126 -10.94 -14.44 8.91
C ALA A 126 -10.42 -13.34 7.98
N HIS A 127 -11.14 -13.07 6.89
CA HIS A 127 -10.92 -11.91 6.04
C HIS A 127 -11.88 -10.79 6.46
N LEU A 128 -11.32 -9.65 6.86
CA LEU A 128 -12.05 -8.55 7.47
C LEU A 128 -12.03 -7.33 6.55
N ARG A 129 -13.22 -6.82 6.23
CA ARG A 129 -13.39 -5.48 5.63
C ARG A 129 -13.34 -4.46 6.77
N VAL A 130 -12.30 -3.64 6.81
CA VAL A 130 -12.00 -2.74 7.94
C VAL A 130 -12.32 -1.30 7.57
N TYR A 131 -12.87 -0.57 8.55
CA TYR A 131 -13.30 0.81 8.45
C TYR A 131 -12.80 1.59 9.66
N LEU A 132 -12.34 2.82 9.44
CA LEU A 132 -11.91 3.72 10.52
C LEU A 132 -13.13 4.31 11.23
N LEU A 133 -13.06 4.40 12.57
CA LEU A 133 -14.04 5.16 13.33
C LEU A 133 -13.78 6.66 13.15
N PRO A 134 -14.83 7.49 12.91
CA PRO A 134 -14.66 8.94 12.85
C PRO A 134 -14.06 9.53 14.13
N GLN A 135 -14.39 8.94 15.27
CA GLN A 135 -13.80 9.25 16.57
C GLN A 135 -13.41 7.95 17.26
N PRO A 136 -12.14 7.80 17.70
CA PRO A 136 -11.73 6.66 18.50
C PRO A 136 -12.53 6.57 19.80
N LEU A 137 -12.83 5.34 20.23
CA LEU A 137 -13.48 5.06 21.51
C LEU A 137 -12.44 4.61 22.53
N GLU A 138 -12.32 5.36 23.62
CA GLU A 138 -11.50 4.99 24.77
C GLU A 138 -12.35 4.24 25.81
N MET A 139 -11.85 3.11 26.31
CA MET A 139 -12.54 2.36 27.36
C MET A 139 -11.52 1.64 28.26
N PRO A 140 -11.89 1.33 29.53
CA PRO A 140 -11.00 0.58 30.42
C PRO A 140 -10.71 -0.80 29.83
N VAL A 141 -9.50 -1.32 30.11
CA VAL A 141 -9.13 -2.69 29.76
C VAL A 141 -10.13 -3.66 30.41
N GLN A 142 -10.72 -4.53 29.60
CA GLN A 142 -11.58 -5.61 30.06
C GLN A 142 -10.91 -6.96 29.80
N SER A 143 -10.92 -7.82 30.82
CA SER A 143 -10.50 -9.21 30.74
C SER A 143 -11.69 -10.08 30.36
N SER A 144 -11.94 -10.31 29.06
CA SER A 144 -12.87 -11.39 28.69
C SER A 144 -12.88 -11.75 27.20
N GLY A 145 -12.79 -13.06 26.96
CA GLY A 145 -13.37 -13.73 25.78
C GLY A 145 -12.86 -13.31 24.40
N ASN A 146 -13.60 -13.76 23.39
CA ASN A 146 -13.36 -13.39 21.99
C ASN A 146 -13.99 -12.03 21.67
N PHE A 147 -15.08 -11.69 22.37
CA PHE A 147 -15.83 -10.45 22.20
C PHE A 147 -15.98 -9.73 23.54
N VAL A 148 -15.80 -8.42 23.49
CA VAL A 148 -15.98 -7.49 24.61
C VAL A 148 -17.22 -6.64 24.33
N SER A 149 -18.07 -6.45 25.33
CA SER A 149 -19.24 -5.57 25.22
C SER A 149 -18.79 -4.11 25.21
N LEU A 150 -19.30 -3.34 24.26
CA LEU A 150 -19.04 -1.90 24.22
C LEU A 150 -19.83 -1.19 25.34
N PRO A 151 -19.23 -0.22 26.05
CA PRO A 151 -19.92 0.51 27.12
C PRO A 151 -21.11 1.33 26.61
N LYS A 152 -21.04 1.75 25.34
CA LYS A 152 -22.12 2.38 24.59
C LYS A 152 -22.10 1.79 23.18
N SER A 153 -23.28 1.53 22.62
CA SER A 153 -23.36 1.10 21.22
C SER A 153 -22.83 2.20 20.30
N LEU A 154 -22.09 1.82 19.27
CA LEU A 154 -21.55 2.74 18.27
C LEU A 154 -22.39 2.67 17.00
N ASN A 155 -22.91 3.80 16.56
CA ASN A 155 -23.48 3.93 15.22
C ASN A 155 -22.36 4.28 14.24
N VAL A 156 -22.07 3.35 13.33
CA VAL A 156 -21.02 3.51 12.33
C VAL A 156 -21.61 3.47 10.92
N THR A 157 -20.81 3.89 9.95
CA THR A 157 -21.13 3.77 8.52
C THR A 157 -19.91 3.21 7.78
N ASP A 158 -20.14 2.69 6.59
CA ASP A 158 -19.14 2.12 5.69
C ASP A 158 -18.39 3.18 4.86
N SER A 159 -18.47 4.47 5.24
CA SER A 159 -17.92 5.58 4.46
C SER A 159 -16.40 5.76 4.55
N THR A 160 -15.75 5.11 5.51
CA THR A 160 -14.31 5.27 5.81
C THR A 160 -13.55 3.94 5.73
N PRO A 161 -13.62 3.20 4.59
CA PRO A 161 -12.93 1.94 4.46
C PRO A 161 -11.41 2.17 4.45
N VAL A 162 -10.65 1.28 5.10
CA VAL A 162 -9.18 1.36 5.12
C VAL A 162 -8.58 1.09 3.73
N LEU A 163 -9.21 0.19 2.97
CA LEU A 163 -8.80 -0.15 1.60
C LEU A 163 -9.92 0.21 0.64
N SER A 164 -9.64 0.55 -0.62
CA SER A 164 -10.70 0.66 -1.63
C SER A 164 -11.38 -0.71 -1.87
N ASP A 165 -12.58 -0.70 -2.43
CA ASP A 165 -13.30 -1.94 -2.75
C ASP A 165 -12.51 -2.81 -3.73
N PHE A 166 -11.88 -2.19 -4.72
CA PHE A 166 -11.02 -2.87 -5.69
C PHE A 166 -9.84 -3.58 -5.02
N ILE A 167 -9.09 -2.86 -4.17
CA ILE A 167 -7.90 -3.42 -3.49
C ILE A 167 -8.31 -4.53 -2.54
N PHE A 168 -9.40 -4.33 -1.79
CA PHE A 168 -9.92 -5.36 -0.90
C PHE A 168 -10.36 -6.61 -1.66
N ALA A 169 -11.13 -6.48 -2.74
CA ALA A 169 -11.60 -7.60 -3.54
C ALA A 169 -10.44 -8.41 -4.12
N LYS A 170 -9.40 -7.72 -4.61
CA LYS A 170 -8.17 -8.35 -5.11
C LYS A 170 -7.44 -9.14 -4.01
N ARG A 171 -7.16 -8.52 -2.86
CA ARG A 171 -6.51 -9.19 -1.72
C ARG A 171 -7.34 -10.35 -1.16
N HIS A 172 -8.65 -10.18 -1.14
CA HIS A 172 -9.60 -11.19 -0.72
C HIS A 172 -9.54 -12.42 -1.63
N GLN A 173 -9.50 -12.21 -2.94
CA GLN A 173 -9.33 -13.29 -3.91
C GLN A 173 -7.94 -13.96 -3.77
N GLN A 174 -6.87 -13.19 -3.65
CA GLN A 174 -5.50 -13.70 -3.48
C GLN A 174 -5.40 -14.59 -2.25
N LEU A 175 -5.89 -14.16 -1.09
CA LEU A 175 -5.90 -14.97 0.13
C LEU A 175 -6.79 -16.21 0.03
N LYS A 176 -7.94 -16.12 -0.66
CA LYS A 176 -8.80 -17.31 -0.89
C LYS A 176 -8.13 -18.36 -1.77
N LYS A 177 -7.37 -17.94 -2.78
CA LYS A 177 -6.69 -18.81 -3.75
C LYS A 177 -5.24 -19.13 -3.39
N LEU A 178 -4.69 -18.48 -2.36
CA LEU A 178 -3.28 -18.52 -1.99
C LEU A 178 -2.34 -18.12 -3.15
N GLU A 179 -2.80 -17.19 -4.00
CA GLU A 179 -2.00 -16.63 -5.10
C GLU A 179 -0.91 -15.71 -4.52
N PRO A 180 0.34 -15.76 -5.02
CA PRO A 180 1.42 -14.93 -4.50
C PRO A 180 1.13 -13.43 -4.68
N PRO A 181 1.73 -12.55 -3.84
CA PRO A 181 1.70 -11.12 -4.08
C PRO A 181 2.24 -10.79 -5.48
N GLU A 182 1.68 -9.77 -6.14
CA GLU A 182 2.14 -9.36 -7.46
C GLU A 182 3.53 -8.70 -7.43
N HIS A 183 3.87 -8.03 -6.33
CA HIS A 183 5.10 -7.26 -6.18
C HIS A 183 5.74 -7.47 -4.79
N PRO A 184 6.22 -8.69 -4.48
CA PRO A 184 6.83 -8.99 -3.19
C PRO A 184 8.07 -8.11 -2.90
N GLU A 185 8.82 -7.73 -3.93
CA GLU A 185 10.01 -6.88 -3.82
C GLU A 185 9.66 -5.46 -3.33
N LEU A 186 8.47 -4.96 -3.67
CA LEU A 186 8.00 -3.65 -3.20
C LEU A 186 7.58 -3.70 -1.73
N GLU A 187 7.06 -4.83 -1.23
CA GLU A 187 6.82 -5.00 0.20
C GLU A 187 8.14 -5.03 0.99
N GLU A 188 9.17 -5.67 0.44
CA GLU A 188 10.52 -5.68 1.01
C GLU A 188 11.16 -4.29 1.00
N LEU A 189 11.03 -3.54 -0.11
CA LEU A 189 11.48 -2.16 -0.18
C LEU A 189 10.78 -1.28 0.88
N GLN A 190 9.46 -1.40 1.00
CA GLN A 190 8.68 -0.70 2.03
C GLN A 190 9.21 -0.99 3.43
N SER A 191 9.62 -2.24 3.68
CA SER A 191 10.19 -2.70 4.95
C SER A 191 11.52 -2.02 5.24
N ALA A 192 12.41 -2.02 4.26
CA ALA A 192 13.73 -1.38 4.36
C ALA A 192 13.57 0.12 4.63
N LEU A 193 12.63 0.79 3.96
CA LEU A 193 12.35 2.22 4.16
C LEU A 193 11.86 2.54 5.58
N VAL A 194 11.08 1.66 6.21
CA VAL A 194 10.62 1.86 7.60
C VAL A 194 11.73 1.61 8.61
N GLN A 195 12.63 0.68 8.34
CA GLN A 195 13.75 0.34 9.22
C GLN A 195 14.95 1.27 9.04
N MET A 196 14.91 2.18 8.06
CA MET A 196 16.02 3.06 7.75
C MET A 196 16.35 3.96 8.96
N PRO A 197 17.62 4.03 9.38
CA PRO A 197 18.03 4.82 10.54
C PRO A 197 17.97 6.32 10.22
N ILE A 198 16.79 6.90 10.41
CA ILE A 198 16.46 8.30 10.13
C ILE A 198 17.37 9.31 10.83
N ASN A 199 18.03 8.92 11.93
CA ASN A 199 18.93 9.80 12.69
C ASN A 199 20.26 10.08 11.96
N ASN A 200 20.63 9.25 10.99
CA ASN A 200 21.88 9.38 10.23
C ASN A 200 21.67 10.05 8.86
N LEU A 201 20.44 10.45 8.54
CA LEU A 201 20.07 11.04 7.26
C LEU A 201 19.97 12.56 7.35
N THR A 202 20.32 13.22 6.25
CA THR A 202 20.01 14.63 6.04
C THR A 202 18.49 14.84 5.99
N VAL A 203 18.06 16.10 6.16
CA VAL A 203 16.63 16.47 6.07
C VAL A 203 16.04 16.09 4.70
N LYS A 204 16.80 16.28 3.62
CA LYS A 204 16.37 15.94 2.26
C LYS A 204 16.18 14.43 2.09
N GLU A 205 17.19 13.63 2.45
CA GLU A 205 17.10 12.16 2.33
C GLU A 205 15.95 11.57 3.15
N ARG A 206 15.67 12.15 4.32
CA ARG A 206 14.51 11.75 5.14
C ARG A 206 13.20 12.06 4.43
N SER A 207 13.08 13.22 3.80
CA SER A 207 11.90 13.60 3.02
C SER A 207 11.71 12.65 1.82
N ASP A 208 12.78 12.39 1.07
CA ASP A 208 12.77 11.53 -0.11
C ASP A 208 12.36 10.09 0.27
N ALA A 209 12.92 9.55 1.37
CA ALA A 209 12.56 8.22 1.88
C ALA A 209 11.08 8.15 2.33
N GLN A 210 10.56 9.21 2.94
CA GLN A 210 9.15 9.29 3.34
C GLN A 210 8.22 9.35 2.13
N GLN A 211 8.60 10.11 1.10
CA GLN A 211 7.85 10.20 -0.16
C GLN A 211 7.84 8.86 -0.89
N LEU A 212 9.00 8.20 -1.04
CA LEU A 212 9.08 6.88 -1.65
C LEU A 212 8.24 5.85 -0.88
N ASN A 213 8.32 5.84 0.45
CA ASN A 213 7.50 4.95 1.28
C ASN A 213 5.99 5.21 1.09
N ARG A 214 5.58 6.47 0.90
CA ARG A 214 4.17 6.82 0.59
C ARG A 214 3.77 6.28 -0.79
N GLN A 215 4.60 6.53 -1.82
CA GLN A 215 4.34 6.08 -3.18
C GLN A 215 4.25 4.56 -3.29
N VAL A 216 5.16 3.83 -2.62
CA VAL A 216 5.12 2.36 -2.56
C VAL A 216 3.83 1.87 -1.90
N LYS A 217 3.38 2.51 -0.80
CA LYS A 217 2.11 2.17 -0.17
C LYS A 217 0.90 2.44 -1.06
N ILE A 218 0.88 3.54 -1.80
CA ILE A 218 -0.18 3.86 -2.75
C ILE A 218 -0.21 2.80 -3.87
N PHE A 219 0.94 2.48 -4.45
CA PHE A 219 1.08 1.50 -5.52
C PHE A 219 0.63 0.10 -5.06
N LEU A 220 1.04 -0.33 -3.86
CA LEU A 220 0.61 -1.58 -3.24
C LEU A 220 -0.85 -1.57 -2.76
N GLY A 221 -1.51 -0.40 -2.82
CA GLY A 221 -2.88 -0.21 -2.38
C GLY A 221 -3.07 -0.18 -0.86
N TRP A 222 -2.01 0.00 -0.06
CA TRP A 222 -2.11 0.07 1.40
C TRP A 222 -2.65 1.41 1.90
N SER A 223 -2.60 2.44 1.06
CA SER A 223 -3.16 3.76 1.35
C SER A 223 -3.89 4.28 0.13
N SER A 224 -5.09 4.80 0.33
CA SER A 224 -5.76 5.69 -0.60
C SER A 224 -5.58 7.11 -0.08
N ASP A 225 -4.38 7.68 -0.20
CA ASP A 225 -4.28 9.12 -0.06
C ASP A 225 -5.03 9.70 -1.27
N ASN A 226 -6.18 10.32 -1.00
CA ASN A 226 -6.85 11.21 -1.95
C ASN A 226 -5.99 12.46 -2.25
N ASP A 227 -4.88 12.65 -1.54
CA ASP A 227 -3.83 13.64 -1.79
C ASP A 227 -2.92 13.26 -2.98
N VAL A 228 -3.51 12.84 -4.10
CA VAL A 228 -2.85 12.97 -5.42
C VAL A 228 -2.78 14.45 -5.83
N SER A 229 -3.34 15.36 -5.04
CA SER A 229 -3.19 16.81 -5.16
C SER A 229 -1.80 17.29 -4.71
N GLN A 230 -0.77 16.73 -5.34
CA GLN A 230 0.55 17.34 -5.58
C GLN A 230 1.32 16.43 -6.55
N LEU A 231 0.67 15.99 -7.63
CA LEU A 231 1.41 15.85 -8.88
C LEU A 231 2.10 17.20 -9.11
N GLU A 232 3.42 17.20 -9.20
CA GLU A 232 4.19 18.43 -9.27
C GLU A 232 3.58 19.40 -10.30
N PRO A 233 3.52 20.71 -10.00
CA PRO A 233 2.95 21.70 -10.91
C PRO A 233 3.63 21.71 -12.29
N ASP A 234 4.77 21.04 -12.45
CA ASP A 234 5.57 20.98 -13.67
C ASP A 234 5.44 19.66 -14.46
N LEU A 235 4.30 18.97 -14.41
CA LEU A 235 4.01 17.84 -15.32
C LEU A 235 3.21 18.24 -16.56
N ALA A 236 3.00 19.54 -16.76
CA ALA A 236 2.28 20.07 -17.93
C ALA A 236 2.93 19.63 -19.26
N TRP A 237 4.25 19.49 -19.30
CA TRP A 237 5.00 19.04 -20.47
C TRP A 237 4.63 17.61 -20.92
N ILE A 238 4.18 16.73 -20.00
CA ILE A 238 3.78 15.35 -20.33
C ILE A 238 2.59 15.34 -21.30
N ASN A 239 1.64 16.24 -21.09
CA ASN A 239 0.50 16.41 -22.01
C ASN A 239 0.96 16.93 -23.37
N THR A 240 2.04 17.71 -23.41
CA THR A 240 2.63 18.26 -24.63
C THR A 240 3.32 17.18 -25.47
N ILE A 241 3.87 16.11 -24.88
CA ILE A 241 4.50 15.00 -25.62
C ILE A 241 3.49 14.35 -26.60
N ALA A 242 2.31 13.98 -26.09
CA ALA A 242 1.29 13.31 -26.90
C ALA A 242 0.77 14.23 -28.02
N ALA A 243 0.62 15.54 -27.73
CA ALA A 243 0.22 16.53 -28.71
C ALA A 243 1.27 16.71 -29.83
N LEU A 244 2.56 16.75 -29.48
CA LEU A 244 3.65 16.88 -30.44
C LEU A 244 3.88 15.60 -31.25
N GLY A 245 3.65 14.42 -30.65
CA GLY A 245 3.76 13.12 -31.33
C GLY A 245 2.59 12.80 -32.27
N ASN A 246 1.42 13.41 -32.07
CA ASN A 246 0.19 13.10 -32.82
C ASN A 246 -0.24 14.23 -33.78
N ARG A 247 0.71 14.97 -34.35
CA ARG A 247 0.43 16.13 -35.22
C ARG A 247 -0.11 15.71 -36.60
N THR A 248 -1.15 16.40 -37.07
CA THR A 248 -1.64 16.38 -38.46
C THR A 248 -1.13 17.60 -39.22
N LYS A 249 -0.99 17.51 -40.55
CA LYS A 249 -0.60 18.65 -41.42
C LYS A 249 -1.48 19.90 -41.27
N GLU A 250 -2.69 19.75 -40.77
CA GLU A 250 -3.66 20.84 -40.59
C GLU A 250 -3.37 21.71 -39.35
N ILE A 251 -2.72 21.16 -38.32
CA ILE A 251 -2.38 21.88 -37.08
C ILE A 251 -1.10 22.72 -37.26
N ASP A 252 -0.23 22.34 -38.18
CA ASP A 252 1.05 23.01 -38.45
C ASP A 252 1.01 23.93 -39.68
N ALA A 253 -0.18 24.37 -40.13
CA ALA A 253 -0.33 25.21 -41.32
C ALA A 253 0.49 26.51 -41.28
N ASP A 254 0.81 27.02 -40.08
CA ASP A 254 1.62 28.21 -39.85
C ASP A 254 3.05 27.93 -39.31
N LYS A 255 3.46 26.66 -39.15
CA LYS A 255 4.79 26.29 -38.64
C LYS A 255 5.63 25.61 -39.73
N SER A 256 6.89 26.02 -39.85
CA SER A 256 7.84 25.31 -40.72
C SER A 256 8.18 23.93 -40.14
N ASN A 257 8.54 22.97 -41.01
CA ASN A 257 9.02 21.64 -40.58
C ASN A 257 10.20 21.73 -39.59
N TYR A 258 11.04 22.77 -39.74
CA TYR A 258 12.14 23.04 -38.84
C TYR A 258 11.65 23.40 -37.42
N GLN A 259 10.69 24.31 -37.31
CA GLN A 259 10.11 24.69 -36.02
C GLN A 259 9.41 23.51 -35.33
N ALA A 260 8.69 22.70 -36.11
CA ALA A 260 8.02 21.51 -35.58
C ALA A 260 8.99 20.45 -35.04
N GLY A 261 10.12 20.24 -35.72
CA GLY A 261 11.19 19.35 -35.26
C GLY A 261 11.86 19.85 -33.98
N THR A 262 12.21 21.15 -33.93
CA THR A 262 12.79 21.77 -32.74
C THR A 262 11.87 21.71 -31.52
N ASP A 263 10.55 21.92 -31.71
CA ASP A 263 9.57 21.80 -30.63
C ASP A 263 9.56 20.38 -30.03
N PHE A 264 9.66 19.34 -30.87
CA PHE A 264 9.71 17.94 -30.43
C PHE A 264 11.02 17.59 -29.73
N GLU A 265 12.16 18.00 -30.28
CA GLU A 265 13.47 17.82 -29.64
C GLU A 265 13.51 18.42 -28.23
N ASN A 266 12.98 19.64 -28.06
CA ASN A 266 12.98 20.32 -26.76
C ASN A 266 12.18 19.53 -25.72
N VAL A 267 10.99 19.04 -26.07
CA VAL A 267 10.20 18.24 -25.14
C VAL A 267 10.88 16.90 -24.82
N VAL A 268 11.58 16.27 -25.77
CA VAL A 268 12.38 15.06 -25.49
C VAL A 268 13.53 15.37 -24.53
N ARG A 269 14.20 16.53 -24.67
CA ARG A 269 15.24 16.98 -23.75
C ARG A 269 14.67 17.21 -22.34
N ASP A 270 13.58 17.96 -22.22
CA ASP A 270 12.89 18.20 -20.95
C ASP A 270 12.48 16.88 -20.27
N SER A 271 12.00 15.91 -21.07
CA SER A 271 11.64 14.56 -20.60
C SER A 271 12.83 13.84 -19.96
N LEU A 272 13.99 13.93 -20.58
CA LEU A 272 15.20 13.22 -20.15
C LEU A 272 15.81 13.90 -18.92
N GLU A 273 15.83 15.23 -18.87
CA GLU A 273 16.23 15.96 -17.66
C GLU A 273 15.33 15.62 -16.48
N PHE A 274 14.02 15.55 -16.69
CA PHE A 274 13.06 15.10 -15.68
C PHE A 274 13.37 13.68 -15.17
N LEU A 275 13.74 12.76 -16.08
CA LEU A 275 14.17 11.41 -15.72
C LEU A 275 15.56 11.34 -15.06
N GLY A 276 16.21 12.49 -14.85
CA GLY A 276 17.50 12.60 -14.18
C GLY A 276 18.71 12.47 -15.11
N PHE A 277 18.51 12.59 -16.43
CA PHE A 277 19.62 12.63 -17.38
C PHE A 277 20.26 14.02 -17.41
N THR A 278 21.57 14.06 -17.70
CA THR A 278 22.27 15.31 -18.00
C THR A 278 22.32 15.50 -19.50
N VAL A 279 21.44 16.36 -20.02
CA VAL A 279 21.33 16.67 -21.46
C VAL A 279 22.42 17.66 -21.88
N ASP A 280 23.00 17.43 -23.04
CA ASP A 280 23.94 18.35 -23.68
C ASP A 280 23.24 19.15 -24.79
N TYR A 281 23.16 20.46 -24.59
CA TYR A 281 22.54 21.40 -25.53
C TYR A 281 23.48 21.92 -26.61
N ALA A 282 24.77 21.55 -26.57
CA ALA A 282 25.73 21.92 -27.62
C ALA A 282 25.46 21.15 -28.92
N HIS A 283 24.85 19.96 -28.81
CA HIS A 283 24.41 19.15 -29.95
C HIS A 283 22.97 19.53 -30.30
N LYS A 284 22.79 20.22 -31.44
CA LYS A 284 21.48 20.60 -31.98
C LYS A 284 21.35 20.08 -33.41
N GLY A 285 20.22 19.43 -33.68
CA GLY A 285 19.93 18.78 -34.96
C GLY A 285 20.11 19.70 -36.17
N GLY A 286 20.68 19.12 -37.22
CA GLY A 286 20.90 19.72 -38.54
C GLY A 286 21.15 18.60 -39.55
N ALA A 287 21.31 18.89 -40.84
CA ALA A 287 21.54 17.86 -41.85
C ALA A 287 22.83 17.06 -41.55
N GLY A 288 22.69 15.90 -40.89
CA GLY A 288 23.78 15.02 -40.45
C GLY A 288 24.31 15.25 -39.03
N GLY A 289 23.65 16.07 -38.20
CA GLY A 289 24.01 16.35 -36.81
C GLY A 289 23.21 15.52 -35.81
N LEU A 290 23.77 15.32 -34.62
CA LEU A 290 23.15 14.60 -33.51
C LEU A 290 22.07 15.45 -32.81
N ASP A 291 20.84 14.95 -32.74
CA ASP A 291 19.72 15.67 -32.12
C ASP A 291 19.78 15.67 -30.58
N LEU A 292 20.26 14.58 -30.00
CA LEU A 292 20.21 14.35 -28.55
C LEU A 292 21.47 13.63 -28.05
N PHE A 293 22.11 14.23 -27.06
CA PHE A 293 23.14 13.59 -26.26
C PHE A 293 22.86 13.78 -24.76
N CYS A 294 22.99 12.70 -24.00
CA CYS A 294 23.01 12.74 -22.54
C CYS A 294 24.25 12.01 -22.03
N SER A 295 24.90 12.57 -21.01
CA SER A 295 26.15 12.00 -20.45
C SER A 295 25.94 11.12 -19.22
N LYS A 296 24.83 11.32 -18.51
CA LYS A 296 24.45 10.63 -17.27
C LYS A 296 22.95 10.31 -17.30
N PRO A 297 22.47 9.31 -16.54
CA PRO A 297 23.25 8.37 -15.72
C PRO A 297 24.15 7.41 -16.53
N TYR A 298 23.88 7.28 -17.82
CA TYR A 298 24.77 6.63 -18.80
C TYR A 298 24.68 7.40 -20.13
N PRO A 299 25.66 7.23 -21.03
CA PRO A 299 25.64 7.87 -22.33
C PRO A 299 24.41 7.44 -23.13
N LEU A 300 23.62 8.42 -23.58
CA LEU A 300 22.49 8.22 -24.47
C LEU A 300 22.66 9.14 -25.67
N VAL A 301 22.59 8.56 -26.86
CA VAL A 301 22.76 9.24 -28.15
C VAL A 301 21.52 8.92 -28.97
N GLY A 302 20.83 9.92 -29.49
CA GLY A 302 19.57 9.71 -30.18
C GLY A 302 19.26 10.74 -31.25
N GLU A 303 18.45 10.31 -32.20
CA GLU A 303 17.83 11.14 -33.24
C GLU A 303 16.34 11.27 -32.92
N CYS A 304 15.81 12.48 -32.95
CA CYS A 304 14.43 12.77 -32.60
C CYS A 304 13.57 12.82 -33.87
N LYS A 305 12.60 11.91 -33.99
CA LYS A 305 11.63 11.91 -35.09
C LYS A 305 10.21 11.88 -34.56
N ALA A 306 9.45 12.92 -34.90
CA ALA A 306 8.00 12.90 -34.78
C ALA A 306 7.38 12.44 -36.10
N VAL A 307 6.68 11.31 -36.08
CA VAL A 307 5.92 10.81 -37.24
C VAL A 307 4.51 10.47 -36.80
N GLN A 308 3.51 10.84 -37.60
CA GLN A 308 2.15 10.36 -37.40
C GLN A 308 2.16 8.84 -37.58
N GLY A 309 1.63 8.11 -36.59
CA GLY A 309 1.68 6.65 -36.55
C GLY A 309 1.33 6.03 -37.90
N ALA A 310 2.19 5.15 -38.39
CA ALA A 310 1.90 4.33 -39.54
C ALA A 310 0.54 3.65 -39.32
N THR A 311 -0.44 3.96 -40.17
CA THR A 311 -1.60 3.10 -40.34
C THR A 311 -1.07 1.69 -40.55
N ARG A 312 -1.47 0.75 -39.70
CA ARG A 312 -1.25 -0.68 -39.92
C ARG A 312 -1.77 -1.00 -41.32
N GLY A 313 -0.85 -1.33 -42.23
CA GLY A 313 -1.15 -2.09 -43.44
C GLY A 313 -1.27 -3.57 -43.11
#